data_AF-A0A353RDI9-F1
#
_entry.id   AF-A0A353RDI9-F1
#
_cell.length_a   1.000
_cell.length_b   1.000
_cell.length_c   1.000
_cell.angle_alpha   90.00
_cell.angle_beta   90.00
_cell.angle_gamma   90.00
#
_symmetry.space_group_name_H-M   'P 1'
#
loop_
_entity.id
_entity.type
_entity.pdbx_description
1 polymer ?
#
loop_
_entity_poly.entity_id
_entity_poly.type
_entity_poly.pdbx_seq_one_letter_code
_entity_poly.pdbx_strand_id
1 'polypeptide(L)'
;MTKRKDLVDFPQAESLLFLVAVTTLAFAVRLKFLPFGSADSLRALQGWFAQLKQNGGLAAAGRLAGGYLPPYFYLLALMSYLPGRDLYLIKLLSFAGDIVLAVFALKIVRLKYAQFWGEIAYAAVLLLPSVVLNSGAWGQCDSFYT
;
A
#
# COMPACT_ATOMS: atom_id res chain seq x y z
N MET A 1 -22.79 0.83 40.17
CA MET A 1 -21.58 1.43 39.57
C MET A 1 -20.46 0.40 39.54
N THR A 2 -19.97 0.12 38.33
CA THR A 2 -18.56 -0.19 38.03
C THR A 2 -18.00 -1.52 38.54
N LYS A 3 -18.48 -2.64 37.97
CA LYS A 3 -17.57 -3.78 37.76
C LYS A 3 -16.62 -3.38 36.65
N ARG A 4 -15.33 -3.29 37.01
CA ARG A 4 -14.15 -3.33 36.14
C ARG A 4 -14.49 -4.03 34.82
N LYS A 5 -14.31 -3.38 33.66
CA LYS A 5 -13.11 -3.64 32.84
C LYS A 5 -12.77 -5.13 32.78
N ASP A 6 -13.76 -5.96 32.45
CA ASP A 6 -13.51 -7.31 31.94
C ASP A 6 -12.64 -7.10 30.70
N LEU A 7 -11.37 -7.44 30.89
CA LEU A 7 -10.28 -7.05 30.04
C LEU A 7 -10.39 -7.79 28.71
N VAL A 8 -10.57 -6.99 27.66
CA VAL A 8 -10.50 -7.32 26.23
C VAL A 8 -11.78 -7.93 25.64
N ASP A 9 -12.51 -7.06 24.93
CA ASP A 9 -13.52 -7.38 23.92
C ASP A 9 -13.00 -8.47 22.95
N PHE A 10 -13.45 -9.70 23.18
CA PHE A 10 -13.12 -10.92 22.43
C PHE A 10 -13.32 -10.86 20.89
N PRO A 11 -14.15 -9.99 20.28
CA PRO A 11 -14.23 -9.86 18.82
C PRO A 11 -13.14 -8.98 18.18
N GLN A 12 -12.50 -8.07 18.93
CA GLN A 12 -11.60 -7.07 18.33
C GLN A 12 -10.17 -7.58 18.20
N ALA A 13 -9.69 -8.36 19.17
CA ALA A 13 -8.33 -8.88 19.18
C ALA A 13 -8.10 -9.92 18.08
N GLU A 14 -9.05 -10.84 17.87
CA GLU A 14 -8.97 -11.86 16.80
C GLU A 14 -8.98 -11.21 15.42
N SER A 15 -9.88 -10.24 15.19
CA SER A 15 -9.89 -9.45 13.97
C SER A 15 -8.59 -8.70 13.74
N LEU A 16 -8.04 -8.06 14.78
CA LEU A 16 -6.75 -7.36 14.67
C LEU A 16 -5.61 -8.34 14.33
N LEU A 17 -5.55 -9.48 15.03
CA LEU A 17 -4.55 -10.52 14.77
C LEU A 17 -4.67 -11.05 13.34
N PHE A 18 -5.88 -11.29 12.85
CA PHE A 18 -6.11 -11.71 11.48
C PHE A 18 -5.65 -10.66 10.47
N LEU A 19 -6.02 -9.39 10.66
CA LEU A 19 -5.59 -8.32 9.77
C LEU A 19 -4.06 -8.22 9.74
N VAL A 20 -3.40 -8.23 10.90
CA VAL A 20 -1.94 -8.21 11.00
C VAL A 20 -1.31 -9.43 10.32
N ALA A 21 -1.85 -10.64 10.54
CA ALA A 21 -1.37 -11.85 9.91
C ALA A 21 -1.49 -11.79 8.39
N VAL A 22 -2.62 -11.33 7.87
CA VAL A 22 -2.87 -11.17 6.43
C VAL A 22 -1.97 -10.10 5.83
N THR A 23 -1.80 -8.95 6.47
CA THR A 23 -0.87 -7.90 6.01
C THR A 23 0.56 -8.42 5.97
N THR A 24 0.98 -9.15 7.00
CA THR A 24 2.33 -9.73 7.09
C THR A 24 2.56 -10.76 6.00
N LEU A 25 1.58 -11.65 5.76
CA LEU A 25 1.62 -12.63 4.68
C LEU A 25 1.65 -11.94 3.31
N ALA A 26 0.79 -10.95 3.09
CA ALA A 26 0.71 -10.20 1.85
C ALA A 26 2.03 -9.46 1.54
N PHE A 27 2.68 -8.90 2.57
CA PHE A 27 4.00 -8.30 2.46
C PHE A 27 5.07 -9.35 2.15
N ALA A 28 5.07 -10.49 2.86
CA ALA A 28 6.03 -11.57 2.66
C ALA A 28 5.96 -12.15 1.24
N VAL A 29 4.77 -12.32 0.67
CA VAL A 29 4.59 -12.74 -0.74
C VAL A 29 5.23 -11.73 -1.69
N ARG A 30 5.09 -10.43 -1.42
CA ARG A 30 5.65 -9.34 -2.24
C ARG A 30 7.17 -9.25 -2.17
N LEU A 31 7.81 -9.74 -1.10
CA LEU A 31 9.28 -9.78 -1.00
C LEU A 31 9.92 -10.55 -2.16
N LYS A 32 9.26 -11.60 -2.67
CA LYS A 32 9.74 -12.36 -3.83
C LYS A 32 9.78 -11.54 -5.12
N PHE A 33 8.95 -10.50 -5.21
CA PHE A 33 8.84 -9.65 -6.38
C PHE A 33 9.70 -8.39 -6.30
N LEU A 34 10.29 -8.07 -5.16
CA LEU A 34 11.15 -6.88 -4.98
C LEU A 34 12.20 -6.68 -6.09
N PRO A 35 12.98 -7.70 -6.51
CA PRO A 35 13.99 -7.50 -7.55
C PRO A 35 13.42 -7.38 -8.97
N PHE A 36 12.17 -7.81 -9.19
CA PHE A 36 11.54 -7.76 -10.50
C PHE A 36 11.00 -6.36 -10.80
N GLY A 37 10.89 -5.99 -12.06
CA GLY A 37 10.12 -4.83 -12.48
C GLY A 37 9.97 -4.84 -13.98
N SER A 38 8.81 -4.45 -14.49
CA SER A 38 8.60 -4.41 -15.93
C SER A 38 9.46 -3.30 -16.53
N ALA A 39 9.99 -3.50 -17.74
CA ALA A 39 10.92 -2.57 -18.37
C ALA A 39 10.33 -1.16 -18.56
N ASP A 40 9.01 -1.07 -18.68
CA ASP A 40 8.29 0.20 -18.86
C ASP A 40 7.97 0.88 -17.54
N SER A 41 7.57 0.13 -16.50
CA SER A 41 7.35 0.72 -15.17
C SER A 41 8.67 1.16 -14.55
N LEU A 42 9.76 0.39 -14.72
CA LEU A 42 11.08 0.75 -14.23
C LEU A 42 11.57 2.07 -14.81
N ARG A 43 11.48 2.25 -16.14
CA ARG A 43 12.04 3.43 -16.82
C ARG A 43 11.33 4.73 -16.42
N ALA A 44 10.00 4.71 -16.35
CA ALA A 44 9.23 5.90 -15.98
C ALA A 44 9.33 6.20 -14.47
N LEU A 45 8.99 5.25 -13.61
CA LEU A 45 8.89 5.47 -12.16
C LEU A 45 10.25 5.74 -11.52
N GLN A 46 11.30 4.98 -11.89
CA GLN A 46 12.63 5.26 -11.37
C GLN A 46 13.18 6.59 -11.91
N GLY A 47 12.86 6.94 -13.16
CA GLY A 47 13.23 8.24 -13.73
C GLY A 47 12.63 9.41 -12.94
N TRP A 48 11.33 9.37 -12.65
CA TRP A 48 10.67 10.38 -11.82
C TRP A 48 11.23 10.41 -10.39
N PHE A 49 11.42 9.25 -9.77
CA PHE A 49 11.95 9.18 -8.41
C PHE A 49 13.38 9.72 -8.31
N ALA A 50 14.23 9.40 -9.28
CA ALA A 50 15.59 9.92 -9.36
C ALA A 50 15.59 11.45 -9.53
N GLN A 51 14.73 11.99 -10.39
CA GLN A 51 14.57 13.43 -10.55
C GLN A 51 14.11 14.11 -9.25
N LEU A 52 13.15 13.53 -8.52
CA LEU A 52 12.74 14.05 -7.22
C LEU A 52 13.91 14.06 -6.25
N LYS A 53 14.60 12.93 -6.11
CA LYS A 53 15.71 12.75 -5.17
C LYS A 53 16.87 13.71 -5.45
N GLN A 54 17.21 13.94 -6.72
CA GLN A 54 18.29 14.84 -7.13
C GLN A 54 17.93 16.33 -6.99
N ASN A 55 16.63 16.68 -7.04
CA ASN A 55 16.17 18.06 -7.08
C ASN A 55 15.45 18.51 -5.78
N GLY A 56 15.69 17.83 -4.65
CA GLY A 56 15.21 18.25 -3.34
C GLY A 56 13.82 17.73 -2.93
N GLY A 57 13.36 16.63 -3.55
CA GLY A 57 12.12 15.94 -3.22
C GLY A 57 10.89 16.81 -3.52
N LEU A 58 10.20 17.28 -2.48
CA LEU A 58 8.97 18.07 -2.59
C LEU A 58 9.15 19.34 -3.42
N ALA A 59 10.33 19.98 -3.37
CA ALA A 59 10.64 21.16 -4.17
C ALA A 59 10.62 20.89 -5.69
N ALA A 60 10.79 19.63 -6.09
CA ALA A 60 10.76 19.18 -7.48
C ALA A 60 9.43 18.53 -7.89
N ALA A 61 8.52 18.23 -6.95
CA ALA A 61 7.28 17.51 -7.24
C ALA A 61 6.40 18.24 -8.27
N GLY A 62 6.33 19.57 -8.19
CA GLY A 62 5.58 20.39 -9.15
C GLY A 62 6.24 20.58 -10.52
N ARG A 63 7.48 20.09 -10.71
CA ARG A 63 8.24 20.21 -11.97
C ARG A 63 8.15 18.95 -12.83
N LEU A 64 7.68 17.84 -12.27
CA LEU A 64 7.51 16.59 -13.00
C LEU A 64 6.30 16.67 -13.94
N ALA A 65 6.52 16.40 -15.21
CA ALA A 65 5.48 16.07 -16.17
C ALA A 65 5.48 14.55 -16.39
N GLY A 66 4.47 13.86 -15.87
CA GLY A 66 4.34 12.41 -16.03
C GLY A 66 2.89 11.98 -16.16
N GLY A 67 2.67 10.69 -16.44
CA GLY A 67 1.35 10.13 -16.74
C GLY A 67 0.43 9.92 -15.54
N TYR A 68 0.86 10.29 -14.33
CA TYR A 68 0.06 10.16 -13.11
C TYR A 68 -0.41 11.50 -12.57
N LEU A 69 -1.46 11.45 -11.76
CA LEU A 69 -2.03 12.64 -11.14
C LEU A 69 -1.01 13.28 -10.16
N PRO A 70 -1.01 14.62 -10.03
CA PRO A 70 -0.07 15.34 -9.16
C PRO A 70 0.08 14.80 -7.73
N PRO A 71 -0.98 14.37 -7.02
CA PRO A 71 -0.85 13.85 -5.65
C PRO A 71 0.14 12.69 -5.52
N TYR A 72 0.26 11.83 -6.54
CA TYR A 72 1.20 10.72 -6.50
C TYR A 72 2.66 11.18 -6.53
N PHE A 73 2.98 12.26 -7.25
CA PHE A 73 4.34 12.82 -7.26
C PHE A 73 4.73 13.41 -5.90
N TYR A 74 3.78 13.97 -5.15
CA TYR A 74 4.04 14.40 -3.76
C TYR A 74 4.33 13.20 -2.85
N LEU A 75 3.61 12.09 -2.99
CA LEU A 75 3.89 10.87 -2.25
C LEU A 75 5.27 10.30 -2.59
N LEU A 76 5.63 10.22 -3.87
CA LEU A 76 6.97 9.81 -4.30
C LEU A 76 8.05 10.76 -3.77
N ALA A 77 7.78 12.07 -3.76
CA ALA A 77 8.71 13.05 -3.24
C ALA A 77 8.97 12.86 -1.75
N LEU A 78 7.95 12.54 -0.95
CA LEU A 78 8.13 12.17 0.45
C LEU A 78 9.00 10.92 0.60
N MET A 79 8.77 9.90 -0.24
CA MET A 79 9.58 8.69 -0.23
C MET A 79 11.04 8.95 -0.64
N SER A 80 11.31 9.96 -1.47
CA SER A 80 12.67 10.29 -1.92
C SER A 80 13.62 10.74 -0.80
N TYR A 81 13.08 11.17 0.35
CA TYR A 81 13.86 11.51 1.53
C TYR A 81 14.33 10.30 2.35
N LEU A 82 13.74 9.12 2.11
CA LEU A 82 14.10 7.92 2.84
C LEU A 82 15.37 7.29 2.25
N PRO A 83 16.25 6.73 3.10
CA PRO A 83 17.38 5.94 2.62
C PRO A 83 16.86 4.62 2.03
N GLY A 84 17.44 4.17 0.92
CA GLY A 84 17.08 2.91 0.31
C GLY A 84 17.22 2.91 -1.21
N ARG A 85 16.98 1.73 -1.80
CA ARG A 85 16.89 1.56 -3.26
C ARG A 85 15.57 2.16 -3.75
N ASP A 86 15.64 3.03 -4.75
CA ASP A 86 14.50 3.76 -5.29
C ASP A 86 13.33 2.83 -5.64
N LEU A 87 13.60 1.72 -6.33
CA LEU A 87 12.58 0.72 -6.67
C LEU A 87 11.85 0.18 -5.44
N TYR A 88 12.56 -0.06 -4.34
CA TYR A 88 11.97 -0.67 -3.14
C TYR A 88 11.10 0.36 -2.42
N LEU A 89 11.52 1.63 -2.39
CA LEU A 89 10.73 2.72 -1.83
C LEU A 89 9.44 2.96 -2.62
N ILE A 90 9.52 2.90 -3.96
CA ILE A 90 8.36 2.99 -4.85
C ILE A 90 7.39 1.85 -4.56
N LYS A 91 7.87 0.60 -4.50
CA LYS A 91 7.03 -0.57 -4.21
C LYS A 91 6.43 -0.57 -2.82
N LEU A 92 7.17 -0.05 -1.83
CA LEU A 92 6.65 0.13 -0.48
C LEU A 92 5.49 1.13 -0.47
N LEU A 93 5.61 2.23 -1.21
CA LEU A 93 4.53 3.20 -1.40
C LEU A 93 3.32 2.57 -2.11
N SER A 94 3.56 1.79 -3.17
CA SER A 94 2.50 1.04 -3.85
C SER A 94 1.77 0.10 -2.91
N PHE A 95 2.50 -0.66 -2.08
CA PHE A 95 1.91 -1.56 -1.09
C PHE A 95 1.12 -0.81 -0.01
N ALA A 96 1.55 0.40 0.37
CA ALA A 96 0.75 1.25 1.26
C ALA A 96 -0.59 1.62 0.62
N GLY A 97 -0.63 1.85 -0.70
CA GLY A 97 -1.86 2.00 -1.47
C GLY A 97 -2.76 0.77 -1.40
N ASP A 98 -2.21 -0.44 -1.57
CA ASP A 98 -2.98 -1.69 -1.43
C ASP A 98 -3.61 -1.83 -0.03
N ILE A 99 -2.90 -1.44 1.03
CA ILE A 99 -3.41 -1.46 2.40
C ILE A 99 -4.58 -0.48 2.54
N VAL A 100 -4.44 0.74 2.02
CA VAL A 100 -5.52 1.74 2.04
C VAL A 100 -6.76 1.21 1.32
N LEU A 101 -6.59 0.66 0.12
CA LEU A 101 -7.67 0.02 -0.64
C LEU A 101 -8.36 -1.10 0.15
N ALA A 102 -7.58 -2.01 0.75
CA ALA A 102 -8.11 -3.11 1.54
C ALA A 102 -8.87 -2.63 2.79
N VAL A 103 -8.39 -1.56 3.46
CA VAL A 103 -9.09 -0.94 4.60
C VAL A 103 -10.43 -0.36 4.17
N PHE A 104 -10.50 0.31 3.02
CA PHE A 104 -11.77 0.83 2.52
C PHE A 104 -12.73 -0.29 2.12
N ALA A 105 -12.26 -1.37 1.48
CA ALA A 105 -13.07 -2.55 1.19
C ALA A 105 -13.67 -3.16 2.48
N LEU A 106 -12.86 -3.32 3.53
CA LEU A 106 -13.31 -3.76 4.84
C LEU A 106 -14.42 -2.85 5.39
N LYS A 107 -14.21 -1.53 5.37
CA LYS A 107 -15.18 -0.56 5.87
C LYS A 107 -16.50 -0.63 5.10
N ILE A 108 -16.44 -0.68 3.77
CA ILE A 108 -17.62 -0.76 2.89
C ILE A 108 -18.41 -2.04 3.18
N VAL A 109 -17.75 -3.19 3.29
CA VAL A 109 -18.42 -4.47 3.56
C VAL A 109 -19.10 -4.45 4.93
N ARG A 110 -18.45 -3.85 5.95
CA ARG A 110 -19.04 -3.69 7.29
C ARG A 110 -20.24 -2.75 7.35
N LEU A 111 -20.50 -1.92 6.33
CA LEU A 111 -21.72 -1.11 6.27
C LEU A 111 -22.97 -1.98 6.06
N LYS A 112 -22.83 -3.16 5.45
CA LYS A 112 -23.95 -4.03 5.07
C LYS A 112 -23.91 -5.40 5.75
N TYR A 113 -22.72 -5.95 5.97
CA TYR A 113 -22.53 -7.30 6.49
C TYR A 113 -21.90 -7.23 7.90
N ALA A 114 -22.46 -8.02 8.83
CA ALA A 114 -21.96 -8.11 10.20
C ALA A 114 -20.74 -9.05 10.31
N GLN A 115 -20.25 -9.25 11.53
CA GLN A 115 -19.23 -10.27 11.83
C GLN A 115 -17.94 -10.07 11.01
N PHE A 116 -17.31 -11.17 10.57
CA PHE A 116 -15.96 -11.24 10.02
C PHE A 116 -15.87 -10.96 8.50
N TRP A 117 -16.98 -10.56 7.86
CA TRP A 117 -17.02 -10.35 6.41
C TRP A 117 -16.12 -9.21 5.95
N GLY A 118 -15.91 -8.18 6.79
CA GLY A 118 -15.00 -7.07 6.48
C GLY A 118 -13.53 -7.51 6.40
N GLU A 119 -13.13 -8.41 7.30
CA GLU A 119 -11.80 -8.99 7.38
C GLU A 119 -11.56 -9.92 6.19
N ILE A 120 -12.56 -10.72 5.81
CA ILE A 120 -12.51 -11.52 4.58
C ILE A 120 -12.32 -10.61 3.36
N ALA A 121 -13.04 -9.50 3.28
CA ALA A 121 -12.90 -8.54 2.18
C ALA A 121 -11.51 -7.89 2.14
N TYR A 122 -10.96 -7.51 3.31
CA TYR A 122 -9.59 -7.03 3.44
C TYR A 122 -8.58 -8.03 2.87
N ALA A 123 -8.69 -9.30 3.30
CA ALA A 123 -7.80 -10.35 2.86
C ALA A 123 -7.94 -10.66 1.37
N ALA A 124 -9.17 -10.73 0.87
CA ALA A 124 -9.45 -10.96 -0.54
C ALA A 124 -8.81 -9.89 -1.43
N VAL A 125 -8.92 -8.61 -1.05
CA VAL A 125 -8.31 -7.50 -1.80
C VAL A 125 -6.79 -7.58 -1.74
N LEU A 126 -6.20 -7.72 -0.54
CA LEU A 126 -4.75 -7.61 -0.36
C LEU A 126 -3.98 -8.80 -0.98
N LEU A 127 -4.63 -9.95 -1.09
CA LEU A 127 -4.10 -11.19 -1.68
C LEU A 127 -4.59 -11.44 -3.11
N LEU A 128 -5.40 -10.54 -3.69
CA LEU A 128 -5.85 -10.67 -5.06
C LEU A 128 -4.63 -10.70 -6.01
N PRO A 129 -4.52 -11.67 -6.94
CA PRO A 129 -3.33 -11.80 -7.78
C PRO A 129 -2.96 -10.53 -8.54
N SER A 130 -3.96 -9.79 -9.03
CA SER A 130 -3.75 -8.51 -9.71
C SER A 130 -3.16 -7.46 -8.77
N VAL A 131 -3.69 -7.31 -7.56
CA VAL A 131 -3.19 -6.36 -6.55
C VAL A 131 -1.76 -6.72 -6.11
N VAL A 132 -1.48 -8.01 -5.89
CA VAL A 132 -0.15 -8.51 -5.54
C VAL A 132 0.87 -8.19 -6.64
N LEU A 133 0.54 -8.46 -7.91
CA LEU A 133 1.42 -8.18 -9.03
C LEU A 133 1.58 -6.67 -9.26
N ASN A 134 0.52 -5.89 -9.05
CA ASN A 134 0.52 -4.46 -9.27
C ASN A 134 1.57 -3.73 -8.42
N SER A 135 1.51 -3.90 -7.09
CA SER A 135 2.46 -3.26 -6.19
C SER A 135 3.76 -4.05 -6.07
N GLY A 136 3.69 -5.39 -6.07
CA GLY A 136 4.82 -6.27 -5.85
C GLY A 136 5.74 -6.39 -7.06
N ALA A 137 5.20 -6.74 -8.22
CA ALA A 137 6.00 -6.95 -9.43
C ALA A 137 6.25 -5.65 -10.18
N TRP A 138 5.21 -4.84 -10.42
CA TRP A 138 5.31 -3.67 -11.29
C TRP A 138 5.61 -2.36 -10.55
N GLY A 139 5.26 -2.25 -9.28
CA GLY A 139 5.42 -1.03 -8.49
C GLY A 139 4.51 0.10 -8.94
N GLN A 140 3.34 -0.22 -9.50
CA GLN A 140 2.36 0.78 -9.92
C GLN A 140 1.44 1.19 -8.76
N CYS A 141 0.64 2.23 -8.98
CA CYS A 141 -0.11 2.93 -7.94
C CYS A 141 -1.63 2.86 -8.14
N ASP A 142 -2.13 1.92 -8.94
CA ASP A 142 -3.55 1.78 -9.31
C ASP A 142 -4.48 1.67 -8.10
N SER A 143 -3.99 1.08 -6.99
CA SER A 143 -4.74 0.97 -5.75
C SER A 143 -5.03 2.30 -5.07
N PHE A 144 -4.34 3.39 -5.42
CA PHE A 144 -4.69 4.74 -4.96
C PHE A 144 -5.87 5.35 -5.75
N TYR A 145 -6.19 4.80 -6.93
CA TYR A 145 -7.20 5.33 -7.85
C TYR A 145 -8.41 4.41 -8.02
N THR A 146 -8.48 3.34 -7.21
CA THR A 146 -9.59 2.38 -7.17
C THR A 146 -10.48 2.67 -5.95
#